data_AF-A0A1Q5R7E3-F1
#
_entry.id   AF-A0A1Q5R7E3-F1
#
_cell.length_a   1.000
_cell.length_b   1.000
_cell.length_c   1.000
_cell.angle_alpha   90.00
_cell.angle_beta   90.00
_cell.angle_gamma   90.00
#
_symmetry.space_group_name_H-M   'P 1'
#
loop_
_entity.id
_entity.type
_entity.pdbx_description
1 polymer ?
#
loop_
_entity_poly.entity_id
_entity_poly.type
_entity_poly.pdbx_seq_one_letter_code
_entity_poly.pdbx_strand_id
1 'polypeptide(L)'
;MIGTICVTLAPAAADQEQGRRLAQLYCARCHAIDRVSPSPLRIAPPFRTLHERYPVEMLQESLAEGIVTGHPTMPQFSFEPDQVGDFILFLKSLERGQADR
;
A
#
# COMPACT_ATOMS: atom_id res chain seq x y z
N MET A 1 40.84 22.92 8.88
CA MET A 1 39.38 23.12 8.72
C MET A 1 38.81 21.84 8.12
N ILE A 2 38.22 20.98 8.93
CA ILE A 2 37.61 19.73 8.46
C ILE A 2 36.17 20.10 8.09
N GLY A 3 35.90 20.24 6.79
CA GLY A 3 34.58 20.57 6.28
C GLY A 3 33.65 19.38 6.43
N THR A 4 32.64 19.51 7.28
CA THR A 4 31.57 18.53 7.42
C THR A 4 30.75 18.49 6.13
N ILE A 5 30.86 17.40 5.36
CA ILE A 5 29.97 17.11 4.25
C ILE A 5 28.65 16.61 4.86
N CYS A 6 27.60 17.41 4.74
CA CYS A 6 26.25 16.99 5.08
C CYS A 6 25.73 16.15 3.91
N VAL A 7 25.74 14.82 4.03
CA VAL A 7 25.13 13.94 3.02
C VAL A 7 23.61 14.04 3.18
N THR A 8 22.97 14.74 2.27
CA THR A 8 21.50 14.70 2.14
C THR A 8 21.12 13.35 1.54
N LEU A 9 20.52 12.46 2.34
CA LEU A 9 19.84 11.29 1.81
C LEU A 9 18.60 11.78 1.04
N ALA A 10 18.63 11.63 -0.28
CA ALA A 10 17.42 11.80 -1.08
C ALA A 10 16.44 10.68 -0.71
N PRO A 11 15.13 10.97 -0.61
CA PRO A 11 14.15 9.92 -0.41
C PRO A 11 14.26 8.92 -1.57
N ALA A 12 14.29 7.63 -1.23
CA ALA A 12 14.27 6.58 -2.24
C ALA A 12 12.96 6.70 -3.05
N ALA A 13 13.04 6.50 -4.36
CA ALA A 13 11.84 6.39 -5.18
C ALA A 13 11.02 5.18 -4.73
N ALA A 14 9.70 5.28 -4.81
CA ALA A 14 8.80 4.19 -4.40
C ALA A 14 9.09 2.89 -5.19
N ASP A 15 9.09 1.75 -4.51
CA ASP A 15 9.34 0.40 -5.02
C ASP A 15 8.06 -0.45 -4.96
N GLN A 16 7.49 -0.76 -6.13
CA GLN A 16 6.28 -1.58 -6.26
C GLN A 16 6.45 -2.98 -5.64
N GLU A 17 7.63 -3.59 -5.75
CA GLU A 17 7.87 -4.93 -5.21
C GLU A 17 7.96 -4.90 -3.68
N GLN A 18 8.48 -3.82 -3.10
CA GLN A 18 8.41 -3.60 -1.66
C GLN A 18 6.96 -3.43 -1.20
N GLY A 19 6.15 -2.65 -1.92
CA GLY A 19 4.72 -2.51 -1.66
C GLY A 19 3.98 -3.85 -1.69
N ARG A 20 4.30 -4.70 -2.67
CA ARG A 20 3.75 -6.06 -2.75
C ARG A 20 4.15 -6.93 -1.55
N ARG A 21 5.42 -6.86 -1.09
CA ARG A 21 5.88 -7.57 0.11
C ARG A 21 5.14 -7.11 1.37
N LEU A 22 4.93 -5.81 1.53
CA LEU A 22 4.12 -5.26 2.61
C LEU A 22 2.68 -5.79 2.56
N ALA A 23 2.04 -5.80 1.38
CA ALA A 23 0.71 -6.36 1.22
C ALA A 23 0.63 -7.86 1.58
N GLN A 24 1.67 -8.63 1.22
CA GLN A 24 1.77 -10.04 1.60
C GLN A 24 1.85 -10.23 3.11
N LEU A 25 2.69 -9.46 3.79
CA LEU A 25 2.94 -9.60 5.22
C LEU A 25 1.75 -9.12 6.07
N TYR A 26 1.16 -7.98 5.72
CA TYR A 26 0.19 -7.30 6.58
C TYR A 26 -1.27 -7.54 6.18
N CYS A 27 -1.53 -7.77 4.88
CA CYS A 27 -2.90 -7.69 4.33
C CYS A 27 -3.42 -9.02 3.76
N ALA A 28 -2.54 -9.87 3.24
CA ALA A 28 -2.93 -11.02 2.41
C ALA A 28 -3.67 -12.13 3.17
N ARG A 29 -3.64 -12.16 4.51
CA ARG A 29 -4.50 -13.11 5.27
C ARG A 29 -5.99 -12.81 5.12
N CYS A 30 -6.35 -11.57 4.78
CA CYS A 30 -7.74 -11.14 4.64
C CYS A 30 -8.08 -10.77 3.20
N HIS A 31 -7.20 -10.02 2.53
CA HIS A 31 -7.45 -9.46 1.20
C HIS A 31 -6.75 -10.26 0.12
N ALA A 32 -7.40 -10.46 -1.02
CA ALA A 32 -6.68 -10.87 -2.22
C ALA A 32 -5.86 -9.69 -2.76
N ILE A 33 -4.58 -9.94 -3.01
CA ILE A 33 -3.60 -8.96 -3.48
C ILE A 33 -3.20 -9.18 -4.95
N ASP A 34 -3.80 -10.17 -5.61
CA ASP A 34 -3.57 -10.46 -7.02
C ASP A 34 -4.76 -10.01 -7.89
N ARG A 35 -4.63 -10.22 -9.20
CA ARG A 35 -5.60 -9.77 -10.19
C ARG A 35 -6.82 -10.68 -10.37
N VAL A 36 -6.85 -11.88 -9.78
CA VAL A 36 -7.80 -12.94 -10.18
C VAL A 36 -8.50 -13.60 -9.00
N SER A 37 -7.80 -13.85 -7.91
CA SER A 37 -8.29 -14.63 -6.77
C SER A 37 -9.35 -13.87 -5.98
N PRO A 38 -10.30 -14.58 -5.36
CA PRO A 38 -11.16 -14.00 -4.34
C PRO A 38 -10.37 -13.75 -3.04
N SER A 39 -10.80 -12.78 -2.23
CA SER A 39 -10.22 -12.56 -0.91
C SER A 39 -10.40 -13.76 0.01
N PRO A 40 -9.38 -14.15 0.82
CA PRO A 40 -9.51 -15.20 1.82
C PRO A 40 -10.64 -14.95 2.82
N LEU A 41 -10.82 -13.68 3.23
CA LEU A 41 -11.96 -13.26 4.04
C LEU A 41 -13.03 -12.64 3.14
N ARG A 42 -14.23 -13.24 3.09
CA ARG A 42 -15.30 -12.83 2.15
C ARG A 42 -15.71 -11.35 2.24
N ILE A 43 -15.66 -10.76 3.43
CA ILE A 43 -16.03 -9.35 3.63
C ILE A 43 -14.92 -8.37 3.23
N ALA A 44 -13.68 -8.85 3.09
CA ALA A 44 -12.53 -8.03 2.73
C ALA A 44 -12.49 -7.85 1.21
N PRO A 45 -12.59 -6.62 0.66
CA PRO A 45 -12.54 -6.43 -0.79
C PRO A 45 -11.16 -6.81 -1.34
N PRO A 46 -11.08 -7.42 -2.54
CA PRO A 46 -9.80 -7.64 -3.19
C PRO A 46 -9.19 -6.29 -3.60
N PHE A 47 -7.87 -6.14 -3.43
CA PHE A 47 -7.19 -4.85 -3.63
C PHE A 47 -7.37 -4.28 -5.04
N ARG A 48 -7.45 -5.13 -6.06
CA ARG A 48 -7.74 -4.75 -7.45
C ARG A 48 -9.08 -4.01 -7.64
N THR A 49 -9.95 -3.95 -6.65
CA THR A 49 -11.26 -3.26 -6.73
C THR A 49 -11.33 -1.98 -5.89
N LEU A 50 -10.27 -1.64 -5.14
CA LEU A 50 -10.29 -0.46 -4.26
C LEU A 50 -10.49 0.84 -5.05
N HIS A 51 -9.79 0.97 -6.18
CA HIS A 51 -9.87 2.13 -7.08
C HIS A 51 -11.28 2.41 -7.63
N GLU A 52 -12.16 1.40 -7.65
CA GLU A 52 -13.54 1.56 -8.11
C GLU A 52 -14.40 2.34 -7.10
N ARG A 53 -13.95 2.41 -5.84
CA ARG A 53 -14.64 3.11 -4.75
C ARG A 53 -14.06 4.49 -4.51
N TYR A 54 -12.74 4.62 -4.66
CA TYR A 54 -12.01 5.84 -4.39
C TYR A 54 -10.56 5.79 -4.89
N PRO A 55 -9.89 6.94 -5.13
CA PRO A 55 -8.45 6.97 -5.41
C PRO A 55 -7.66 6.34 -4.27
N VAL A 56 -6.80 5.36 -4.57
CA VAL A 56 -6.08 4.59 -3.54
C VAL A 56 -5.11 5.46 -2.73
N GLU A 57 -4.68 6.60 -3.28
CA GLU A 57 -3.86 7.61 -2.59
C GLU A 57 -4.53 8.18 -1.35
N MET A 58 -5.86 8.20 -1.27
CA MET A 58 -6.54 8.65 -0.05
C MET A 58 -6.31 7.71 1.15
N LEU A 59 -5.74 6.53 0.93
CA LEU A 59 -5.32 5.64 2.02
C LEU A 59 -4.02 6.09 2.69
N GLN A 60 -3.26 7.02 2.11
CA GLN A 60 -1.92 7.39 2.61
C GLN A 60 -1.92 7.82 4.07
N GLU A 61 -2.82 8.72 4.47
CA GLU A 61 -2.90 9.20 5.86
C GLU A 61 -3.22 8.05 6.82
N SER A 62 -4.23 7.23 6.49
CA SER A 62 -4.59 6.06 7.30
C SER A 62 -3.46 5.03 7.36
N LEU A 63 -2.70 4.84 6.29
CA LEU A 63 -1.55 3.94 6.27
C LEU A 63 -0.39 4.48 7.11
N ALA A 64 -0.19 5.80 7.15
CA ALA A 64 0.86 6.45 7.93
C ALA A 64 0.53 6.56 9.42
N GLU A 65 -0.72 6.88 9.76
CA GLU A 65 -1.14 7.18 11.13
C GLU A 65 -1.77 5.97 11.85
N GLY A 66 -2.23 4.98 11.09
CA GLY A 66 -2.81 3.75 11.62
C GLY A 66 -4.10 3.37 10.91
N ILE A 67 -4.12 2.22 10.25
CA ILE A 67 -5.26 1.83 9.42
C ILE A 67 -6.43 1.37 10.30
N VAL A 68 -7.47 2.20 10.36
CA VAL A 68 -8.71 1.91 11.07
C VAL A 68 -9.85 1.93 10.07
N THR A 69 -10.48 0.78 9.88
CA THR A 69 -11.71 0.68 9.10
C THR A 69 -12.91 0.60 10.05
N GLY A 70 -14.11 0.83 9.52
CA GLY A 70 -15.36 0.78 10.29
C GLY A 70 -15.74 -0.60 10.85
N HIS A 71 -14.83 -1.59 10.85
CA HIS A 71 -15.05 -2.90 11.47
C HIS A 71 -13.81 -3.38 12.24
N PRO A 72 -13.97 -4.04 13.41
CA PRO A 72 -12.85 -4.44 14.27
C PRO A 72 -12.00 -5.60 13.71
N THR A 73 -12.41 -6.23 12.61
CA THR A 73 -11.71 -7.38 12.02
C THR A 73 -10.41 -7.01 11.30
N MET A 74 -10.22 -5.75 10.90
CA MET A 74 -8.96 -5.28 10.33
C MET A 74 -8.04 -4.82 11.46
N PRO A 75 -6.86 -5.44 11.65
CA PRO A 75 -5.95 -4.98 12.68
C PRO A 75 -5.42 -3.61 12.34
N GLN A 76 -5.15 -2.84 13.39
CA GLN A 76 -4.48 -1.57 13.30
C GLN A 76 -2.98 -1.77 13.17
N PHE A 77 -2.38 -1.08 12.21
CA PHE A 77 -0.94 -0.94 12.03
C PHE A 77 -0.70 0.34 11.23
N SER A 78 0.51 0.86 11.29
CA SER A 78 0.99 1.94 10.42
C SER A 78 2.23 1.48 9.64
N PHE A 79 2.51 2.17 8.55
CA PHE A 79 3.71 2.04 7.75
C PHE A 79 4.60 3.27 7.94
N GLU A 80 5.90 3.09 7.74
CA GLU A 80 6.84 4.21 7.64
C GLU A 80 6.55 5.04 6.36
N PRO A 81 6.95 6.32 6.32
CA PRO A 81 6.60 7.20 5.20
C PRO A 81 7.01 6.69 3.81
N ASP A 82 8.16 6.03 3.69
CA ASP A 82 8.64 5.40 2.46
C ASP A 82 7.78 4.18 2.07
N GLN A 83 7.46 3.33 3.05
CA GLN A 83 6.60 2.17 2.88
C GLN A 83 5.19 2.53 2.44
N VAL A 84 4.66 3.67 2.87
CA VAL A 84 3.36 4.18 2.38
C VAL A 84 3.43 4.40 0.86
N GLY A 85 4.49 5.06 0.37
CA GLY A 85 4.69 5.28 -1.06
C GLY A 85 4.78 3.98 -1.85
N ASP A 86 5.58 3.04 -1.37
CA ASP A 86 5.74 1.70 -1.95
C ASP A 86 4.39 0.97 -2.05
N PHE A 87 3.62 0.99 -0.96
CA PHE A 87 2.34 0.31 -0.86
C PHE A 87 1.28 0.93 -1.80
N ILE A 88 1.20 2.26 -1.86
CA ILE A 88 0.31 2.94 -2.81
C ILE A 88 0.70 2.62 -4.25
N LEU A 89 2.00 2.63 -4.58
CA LEU A 89 2.46 2.26 -5.92
C LEU A 89 2.04 0.85 -6.30
N PHE A 90 2.13 -0.10 -5.35
CA PHE A 90 1.61 -1.45 -5.55
C PHE A 90 0.10 -1.48 -5.76
N LEU A 91 -0.70 -0.77 -4.95
CA LEU A 91 -2.16 -0.72 -5.14
C LEU A 91 -2.54 -0.18 -6.52
N LYS A 92 -1.89 0.89 -6.96
CA LYS A 92 -2.10 1.47 -8.30
C LYS A 92 -1.79 0.49 -9.41
N SER A 93 -0.75 -0.33 -9.25
CA SER A 93 -0.42 -1.37 -10.22
C SER A 93 -1.59 -2.34 -10.48
N LEU A 94 -2.52 -2.51 -9.52
CA LEU A 94 -3.67 -3.42 -9.64
C LEU A 94 -4.89 -2.78 -10.32
N GLU A 95 -4.87 -1.47 -10.58
CA GLU A 95 -5.97 -0.76 -11.24
C GLU A 95 -6.13 -1.23 -12.69
N ARG A 96 -7.38 -1.27 -13.18
CA ARG A 96 -7.65 -1.55 -14.58
C ARG A 96 -7.56 -0.25 -15.38
N GLY A 97 -6.66 -0.20 -16.36
CA GLY A 97 -6.50 0.95 -17.26
C GLY A 97 -5.10 1.61 -17.30
N GLN A 98 -4.15 1.21 -16.45
CA GLN A 98 -2.72 1.60 -16.61
C GLN A 98 -1.91 0.61 -17.45
N ALA A 99 -2.39 -0.62 -17.64
CA ALA A 99 -1.75 -1.63 -18.48
C ALA A 99 -2.27 -1.66 -19.93
N ASP A 100 -3.43 -1.05 -20.20
CA ASP A 100 -4.12 -1.02 -21.50
C ASP A 100 -4.13 0.39 -22.14
N ARG A 101 -3.29 1.31 -21.64
CA ARG A 101 -3.16 2.69 -22.13
C ARG A 101 -1.68 3.00 -22.38
#